data_AF-A0A9W4MSH7-F1
#
_entry.id   AF-A0A9W4MSH7-F1
#
_cell.length_a   1.000
_cell.length_b   1.000
_cell.length_c   1.000
_cell.angle_alpha   90.00
_cell.angle_beta   90.00
_cell.angle_gamma   90.00
#
_symmetry.space_group_name_H-M   'P 1'
#
loop_
_entity.id
_entity.type
_entity.pdbx_description
1 polymer ?
#
loop_
_entity_poly.entity_id
_entity_poly.type
_entity_poly.pdbx_seq_one_letter_code
_entity_poly.pdbx_strand_id
1 'polypeptide(L)'
;MTKPKTSHIVAVIKYVIDEPKASAAQYSVTTAELNMTMISDVVDVMGPQAMTVALLQNLQKEMGVPFGRANITDIKEPTLFQDVLVLPNAAFASRQAGFPKDRGPYLVEHHYAGSWKNVKGGEIQS
;
A
#
# COMPACT_ATOMS: atom_id res chain seq x y z
N MET A 1 -0.41 -11.05 -4.25
CA MET A 1 -0.52 -11.51 -5.66
C MET A 1 -1.97 -11.39 -6.09
N THR A 2 -2.25 -11.10 -7.36
CA THR A 2 -3.62 -10.83 -7.84
C THR A 2 -3.77 -11.26 -9.29
N LYS A 3 -4.99 -11.61 -9.71
CA LYS A 3 -5.30 -11.83 -11.12
C LYS A 3 -5.33 -10.47 -11.86
N PRO A 4 -4.99 -10.44 -13.16
CA PRO A 4 -5.14 -9.24 -13.97
C PRO A 4 -6.58 -8.72 -13.96
N LYS A 5 -6.74 -7.38 -14.03
CA LYS A 5 -8.04 -6.69 -14.23
C LYS A 5 -9.08 -6.94 -13.13
N THR A 6 -8.66 -7.31 -11.92
CA THR A 6 -9.55 -7.34 -10.76
C THR A 6 -10.01 -5.91 -10.40
N SER A 7 -11.22 -5.79 -9.87
CA SER A 7 -11.84 -4.50 -9.54
C SER A 7 -10.94 -3.66 -8.61
N HIS A 8 -10.41 -4.31 -7.57
CA HIS A 8 -9.46 -3.70 -6.63
C HIS A 8 -8.19 -3.17 -7.27
N ILE A 9 -7.60 -3.89 -8.21
CA ILE A 9 -6.37 -3.43 -8.89
C ILE A 9 -6.68 -2.28 -9.85
N VAL A 10 -7.84 -2.31 -10.50
CA VAL A 10 -8.31 -1.16 -11.30
C VAL A 10 -8.51 0.06 -10.40
N ALA A 11 -9.05 -0.11 -9.19
CA ALA A 11 -9.20 0.97 -8.22
C ALA A 11 -7.85 1.54 -7.77
N VAL A 12 -6.86 0.69 -7.48
CA VAL A 12 -5.48 1.11 -7.16
C VAL A 12 -4.87 1.92 -8.31
N ILE A 13 -5.00 1.46 -9.56
CA ILE A 13 -4.49 2.17 -10.73
C ILE A 13 -5.13 3.55 -10.86
N LYS A 14 -6.47 3.64 -10.70
CA LYS A 14 -7.19 4.91 -10.77
C LYS A 14 -6.72 5.86 -9.67
N TYR A 15 -6.63 5.38 -8.43
CA TYR A 15 -6.12 6.14 -7.30
C TYR A 15 -4.74 6.75 -7.61
N VAL A 16 -3.80 5.93 -8.08
CA VAL A 16 -2.44 6.38 -8.42
C VAL A 16 -2.40 7.36 -9.59
N ILE A 17 -3.29 7.22 -10.59
CA ILE A 17 -3.36 8.12 -11.75
C ILE A 17 -3.99 9.46 -11.37
N ASP A 18 -4.97 9.46 -10.48
CA ASP A 18 -5.72 10.67 -10.14
C ASP A 18 -4.92 11.62 -9.25
N GLU A 19 -3.95 11.11 -8.50
CA GLU A 19 -3.06 11.93 -7.67
C GLU A 19 -2.18 12.91 -8.50
N PRO A 20 -1.40 12.48 -9.52
CA PRO A 20 -0.71 13.41 -10.42
C PRO A 20 -1.68 14.39 -11.08
N LYS A 21 -2.88 13.96 -11.49
CA LYS A 21 -3.86 14.89 -12.08
C LYS A 21 -4.30 15.96 -11.08
N ALA A 22 -4.50 15.58 -9.81
CA ALA A 22 -4.85 16.52 -8.75
C ALA A 22 -3.71 17.52 -8.51
N SER A 23 -2.46 17.06 -8.45
CA SER A 23 -1.29 17.94 -8.36
C SER A 23 -1.19 18.89 -9.55
N ALA A 24 -1.38 18.39 -10.78
CA ALA A 24 -1.35 19.22 -11.98
C ALA A 24 -2.42 20.33 -11.93
N ALA A 25 -3.64 19.98 -11.52
CA ALA A 25 -4.72 20.94 -11.33
C ALA A 25 -4.40 21.98 -10.24
N GLN A 26 -3.80 21.57 -9.12
CA GLN A 26 -3.39 22.47 -8.04
C GLN A 26 -2.39 23.53 -8.51
N TYR A 27 -1.44 23.16 -9.37
CA TYR A 27 -0.44 24.06 -9.92
C TYR A 27 -0.85 24.72 -11.25
N SER A 28 -2.07 24.46 -11.73
CA SER A 28 -2.58 24.97 -13.02
C SER A 28 -1.69 24.62 -14.22
N VAL A 29 -1.12 23.41 -14.19
CA VAL A 29 -0.27 22.86 -15.27
C VAL A 29 -0.90 21.59 -15.84
N THR A 30 -0.39 21.10 -16.97
CA THR A 30 -0.71 19.77 -17.47
C THR A 30 0.05 18.68 -16.70
N THR A 31 -0.42 17.44 -16.75
CA THR A 31 0.30 16.31 -16.15
C THR A 31 1.69 16.09 -16.76
N ALA A 32 1.91 16.54 -18.01
CA ALA A 32 3.21 16.45 -18.68
C ALA A 32 4.23 17.49 -18.19
N GLU A 33 3.74 18.58 -17.58
CA GLU A 33 4.57 19.67 -17.04
C GLU A 33 4.87 19.50 -15.55
N LEU A 34 4.31 18.47 -14.91
CA LEU A 34 4.63 18.13 -13.53
C LEU A 34 6.10 17.78 -13.36
N ASN A 35 6.65 18.22 -12.24
CA ASN A 35 7.99 17.83 -11.81
C ASN A 35 7.97 17.46 -10.32
N MET A 36 9.10 16.93 -9.83
CA MET A 36 9.24 16.40 -8.47
C MET A 36 9.01 17.44 -7.35
N THR A 37 9.08 18.75 -7.62
CA THR A 37 8.80 19.78 -6.61
C THR A 37 7.31 20.13 -6.49
N MET A 38 6.50 19.69 -7.46
CA MET A 38 5.04 19.90 -7.52
C MET A 38 4.25 18.68 -7.04
N ILE A 39 4.93 17.55 -6.83
CA ILE A 39 4.35 16.32 -6.31
C ILE A 39 4.83 16.19 -4.86
N SER A 40 3.92 15.99 -3.91
CA SER A 40 4.29 15.52 -2.57
C SER A 40 5.09 14.22 -2.68
N ASP A 41 5.79 13.78 -1.62
CA ASP A 41 6.69 12.63 -1.72
C ASP A 41 6.05 11.48 -2.51
N VAL A 42 6.68 11.09 -3.62
CA VAL A 42 6.18 10.05 -4.53
C VAL A 42 5.85 8.76 -3.79
N VAL A 43 6.53 8.49 -2.67
CA VAL A 43 6.25 7.34 -1.81
C VAL A 43 4.87 7.45 -1.15
N ASP A 44 4.45 8.63 -0.72
CA ASP A 44 3.13 8.83 -0.10
C ASP A 44 2.01 8.68 -1.14
N VAL A 45 2.30 9.09 -2.37
CA VAL A 45 1.32 9.18 -3.47
C VAL A 45 1.17 7.87 -4.24
N MET A 46 2.28 7.15 -4.43
CA MET A 46 2.34 5.95 -5.30
C MET A 46 2.89 4.72 -4.58
N GLY A 47 3.27 4.82 -3.31
CA GLY A 47 3.88 3.74 -2.56
C GLY A 47 2.89 2.72 -1.98
N PRO A 48 3.39 1.79 -1.14
CA PRO A 48 2.58 0.72 -0.55
C PRO A 48 1.38 1.21 0.27
N GLN A 49 1.50 2.40 0.87
CA GLN A 49 0.40 3.02 1.62
C GLN A 49 -0.75 3.43 0.71
N ALA A 50 -0.47 4.08 -0.42
CA ALA A 50 -1.47 4.45 -1.41
C ALA A 50 -2.26 3.23 -1.91
N MET A 51 -1.55 2.12 -2.19
CA MET A 51 -2.20 0.85 -2.54
C MET A 51 -3.14 0.36 -1.43
N THR A 52 -2.70 0.40 -0.17
CA THR A 52 -3.53 -0.01 0.98
C THR A 52 -4.78 0.85 1.09
N VAL A 53 -4.66 2.17 0.96
CA VAL A 53 -5.80 3.11 1.02
C VAL A 53 -6.80 2.81 -0.10
N ALA A 54 -6.33 2.69 -1.35
CA ALA A 54 -7.19 2.42 -2.50
C ALA A 54 -7.94 1.08 -2.38
N LEU A 55 -7.27 0.03 -1.87
CA LEU A 55 -7.90 -1.26 -1.61
C LEU A 55 -9.02 -1.15 -0.56
N LEU A 56 -8.75 -0.47 0.56
CA LEU A 56 -9.75 -0.31 1.63
C LEU A 56 -10.96 0.52 1.16
N GLN A 57 -10.72 1.59 0.40
CA GLN A 57 -11.79 2.41 -0.18
C GLN A 57 -12.66 1.59 -1.15
N ASN A 58 -12.05 0.76 -1.99
CA ASN A 58 -12.80 -0.06 -2.93
C ASN A 58 -13.54 -1.22 -2.24
N LEU A 59 -12.94 -1.85 -1.23
CA LEU A 59 -13.63 -2.84 -0.39
C LEU A 59 -14.86 -2.25 0.29
N GLN A 60 -14.75 -1.06 0.89
CA GLN A 60 -15.89 -0.36 1.47
C GLN A 60 -17.01 -0.15 0.45
N LYS A 61 -16.64 0.29 -0.75
CA LYS A 61 -17.59 0.53 -1.85
C LYS A 61 -18.29 -0.76 -2.29
N GLU A 62 -17.55 -1.87 -2.43
CA GLU A 62 -18.12 -3.15 -2.90
C GLU A 62 -18.93 -3.87 -1.83
N MET A 63 -18.54 -3.78 -0.56
CA MET A 63 -19.26 -4.39 0.56
C MET A 63 -20.52 -3.60 0.95
N GLY A 64 -20.61 -2.31 0.60
CA GLY A 64 -21.76 -1.47 0.92
C GLY A 64 -21.93 -1.16 2.41
N VAL A 65 -20.91 -1.43 3.24
CA VAL A 65 -20.89 -1.18 4.68
C VAL A 65 -19.60 -0.43 5.06
N PRO A 66 -19.57 0.32 6.17
CA PRO A 66 -18.35 0.97 6.63
C PRO A 66 -17.20 -0.03 6.78
N PHE A 67 -16.07 0.24 6.11
CA PHE A 67 -14.90 -0.63 6.10
C PHE A 67 -13.62 0.20 5.99
N GLY A 68 -12.63 -0.11 6.82
CA GLY A 68 -11.36 0.60 6.81
C GLY A 68 -10.32 -0.05 7.71
N ARG A 69 -9.32 0.75 8.11
CA ARG A 69 -8.14 0.27 8.83
C ARG A 69 -8.49 -0.42 10.15
N ALA A 70 -9.52 0.04 10.86
CA ALA A 70 -9.98 -0.56 12.11
C ALA A 70 -10.42 -2.02 11.93
N ASN A 71 -11.04 -2.36 10.80
CA ASN A 71 -11.52 -3.72 10.51
C ASN A 71 -10.39 -4.73 10.30
N ILE A 72 -9.22 -4.26 9.87
CA ILE A 72 -8.04 -5.10 9.58
C ILE A 72 -6.96 -5.00 10.66
N THR A 73 -7.16 -4.17 11.67
CA THR A 73 -6.20 -4.00 12.77
C THR A 73 -6.35 -5.17 13.74
N ASP A 74 -5.21 -5.69 14.21
CA ASP A 74 -5.14 -6.73 15.22
C ASP A 74 -5.83 -8.07 14.89
N ILE A 75 -6.06 -8.36 13.61
CA ILE A 75 -6.51 -9.68 13.17
C ILE A 75 -5.51 -10.76 13.63
N LYS A 76 -6.05 -11.88 14.12
CA LYS A 76 -5.26 -12.97 14.71
C LYS A 76 -5.04 -14.13 13.76
N GLU A 77 -5.86 -14.22 12.72
CA GLU A 77 -5.83 -15.26 11.71
C GLU A 77 -6.01 -14.65 10.30
N PRO A 78 -5.52 -15.34 9.25
CA PRO A 78 -5.77 -14.95 7.86
C PRO A 78 -7.26 -14.75 7.62
N THR A 79 -7.65 -13.53 7.25
CA THR A 79 -9.06 -13.17 7.09
C THR A 79 -9.30 -12.70 5.66
N LEU A 80 -10.29 -13.31 5.00
CA LEU A 80 -10.67 -12.95 3.65
C LEU A 80 -11.84 -11.94 3.70
N PHE A 81 -11.61 -10.75 3.17
CA PHE A 81 -12.65 -9.74 2.98
C PHE A 81 -12.98 -9.70 1.49
N GLN A 82 -14.13 -10.28 1.13
CA GLN A 82 -14.50 -10.55 -0.27
C GLN A 82 -13.42 -11.37 -1.00
N ASP A 83 -12.60 -10.74 -1.84
CA ASP A 83 -11.50 -11.37 -2.59
C ASP A 83 -10.11 -10.84 -2.17
N VAL A 84 -10.04 -10.04 -1.09
CA VAL A 84 -8.80 -9.52 -0.51
C VAL A 84 -8.45 -10.28 0.76
N LEU A 85 -7.36 -11.05 0.70
CA LEU A 85 -6.81 -11.77 1.85
C LEU A 85 -5.92 -10.83 2.66
N VAL A 86 -6.28 -10.61 3.93
CA VAL A 86 -5.47 -9.88 4.90
C VAL A 86 -4.82 -10.87 5.84
N LEU A 87 -3.49 -10.79 5.96
CA LEU A 87 -2.71 -11.63 6.85
C LEU A 87 -2.35 -10.87 8.13
N PRO A 88 -2.33 -11.56 9.29
CA PRO A 88 -1.80 -10.97 10.51
C PRO A 88 -0.36 -10.49 10.31
N ASN A 89 -0.01 -9.39 10.96
CA ASN A 89 1.33 -8.80 10.85
C ASN A 89 2.45 -9.75 11.33
N ALA A 90 2.19 -10.71 12.23
CA ALA A 90 3.14 -11.78 12.56
C ALA A 90 3.57 -12.60 11.33
N ALA A 91 2.69 -12.79 10.35
CA ALA A 91 2.93 -13.70 9.24
C ALA A 91 4.00 -13.17 8.26
N PHE A 92 4.01 -11.87 7.97
CA PHE A 92 4.87 -11.27 6.93
C PHE A 92 5.52 -9.92 7.31
N ALA A 93 5.13 -9.31 8.44
CA ALA A 93 5.57 -7.98 8.87
C ALA A 93 5.99 -7.97 10.35
N SER A 94 6.50 -9.10 10.84
CA SER A 94 6.80 -9.36 12.26
C SER A 94 7.70 -8.29 12.89
N ARG A 95 8.77 -7.91 12.19
CA ARG A 95 9.71 -6.88 12.64
C ARG A 95 9.04 -5.51 12.82
N GLN A 96 8.18 -5.11 11.89
CA GLN A 96 7.45 -3.83 11.97
C GLN A 96 6.40 -3.84 13.09
N ALA A 97 5.91 -5.03 13.44
CA ALA A 97 4.91 -5.25 14.48
C ALA A 97 5.50 -5.52 15.87
N GLY A 98 6.83 -5.56 16.03
CA GLY A 98 7.47 -5.89 17.31
C GLY A 98 7.34 -7.35 17.73
N PHE A 99 7.31 -8.28 16.77
CA PHE A 99 7.24 -9.74 17.00
C PHE A 99 6.07 -10.17 17.91
N PRO A 100 4.81 -9.92 17.49
CA PRO A 100 3.65 -10.27 18.30
C PRO A 100 3.50 -11.79 18.44
N LYS A 101 3.27 -12.26 19.67
CA LYS A 101 3.18 -13.71 19.99
C LYS A 101 1.78 -14.29 19.89
N ASP A 102 0.77 -13.45 19.67
CA ASP A 102 -0.65 -13.78 19.76
C ASP A 102 -1.37 -13.71 18.41
N ARG A 103 -0.67 -13.56 17.28
CA ARG A 103 -1.25 -13.23 15.96
C ARG A 103 -0.98 -14.30 14.89
N GLY A 104 -1.06 -15.57 15.28
CA GLY A 104 -0.83 -16.69 14.38
C GLY A 104 0.66 -16.98 14.10
N PRO A 105 0.95 -17.93 13.21
CA PRO A 105 2.32 -18.36 12.94
C PRO A 105 3.11 -17.33 12.12
N TYR A 106 4.42 -17.30 12.36
CA TYR A 106 5.38 -16.60 11.51
C TYR A 106 5.59 -17.41 10.23
N LEU A 107 5.31 -16.81 9.07
CA LEU A 107 5.45 -17.50 7.78
C LEU A 107 6.71 -17.05 7.05
N VAL A 108 6.99 -15.74 7.06
CA VAL A 108 8.15 -15.14 6.40
C VAL A 108 8.72 -14.03 7.28
N GLU A 109 10.04 -13.99 7.40
CA GLU A 109 10.78 -12.88 7.99
C GLU A 109 11.48 -12.07 6.90
N HIS A 110 11.20 -10.78 6.84
CA HIS A 110 11.83 -9.88 5.87
C HIS A 110 13.13 -9.30 6.44
N HIS A 111 14.26 -9.78 5.95
CA HIS A 111 15.59 -9.22 6.26
C HIS A 111 15.82 -7.97 5.43
N TYR A 112 15.30 -6.83 5.89
CA TYR A 112 15.54 -5.54 5.24
C TYR A 112 16.99 -5.08 5.50
N ALA A 113 17.81 -5.05 4.43
CA ALA A 113 19.22 -4.65 4.48
C ALA A 113 19.44 -3.13 4.35
N GLY A 114 18.40 -2.35 4.05
CA GLY A 114 18.47 -0.90 3.92
C GLY A 114 17.58 -0.39 2.79
N SER A 115 17.51 0.94 2.66
CA SER A 115 16.84 1.57 1.52
C SER A 115 17.69 1.42 0.27
N TRP A 116 17.05 1.07 -0.86
CA TRP A 116 17.66 1.18 -2.18
C TRP A 116 18.12 2.61 -2.47
N LYS A 117 17.54 3.62 -1.81
CA LYS A 117 18.01 5.02 -1.91
C LYS A 117 19.21 5.21 -0.99
N ASN A 118 20.39 5.30 -1.57
CA ASN A 118 21.55 5.93 -0.94
C ASN A 118 22.20 6.94 -1.90
N VAL A 119 23.21 7.67 -1.42
CA VAL A 119 23.96 8.66 -2.21
C VAL A 119 24.65 8.08 -3.47
N LYS A 120 24.65 6.74 -3.61
CA LYS A 120 25.18 6.01 -4.77
C LYS A 120 24.10 5.34 -5.63
N GLY A 121 22.82 5.59 -5.34
CA GLY A 121 21.69 5.16 -6.17
C GLY A 121 21.21 3.71 -5.98
N GLY A 122 21.61 2.99 -4.93
CA GLY A 122 21.24 1.57 -4.81
C GLY A 122 21.87 0.86 -3.62
N GLU A 123 21.43 -0.36 -3.29
CA GLU A 123 22.12 -1.19 -2.29
C GLU A 123 23.61 -1.39 -2.67
N ILE A 124 24.52 -1.03 -1.76
CA ILE A 124 25.93 -1.40 -1.85
C ILE A 124 26.04 -2.65 -0.97
N GLN A 125 26.38 -3.78 -1.61
CA GLN A 125 26.32 -5.15 -1.10
C GLN A 125 26.58 -5.34 0.41
N SER A 126 25.81 -6.28 0.97
CA SER A 126 25.99 -6.96 2.26
C SER A 126 27.32 -7.68 2.40
#